data_AF-F4HIA3-F1
#
_entry.id   AF-F4HIA3-F1
#
_cell.length_a   1.000
_cell.length_b   1.000
_cell.length_c   1.000
_cell.angle_alpha   90.00
_cell.angle_beta   90.00
_cell.angle_gamma   90.00
#
_symmetry.space_group_name_H-M   'P 1'
#
loop_
_entity.id
_entity.type
_entity.pdbx_description
1 polymer ?
#
loop_
_entity_poly.entity_id
_entity_poly.type
_entity_poly.pdbx_seq_one_letter_code
_entity_poly.pdbx_strand_id
1 'polypeptide(L)'
;MEDVSKPKEREDFVVLTGMKEDGTIEFIKVYAINEELALNVLEKFLRENNIHPSDFIVIQKGMESIKGKEIISTRTEEELSAMLARIGLRLVSNGVLYTKGREALYQITAISKSLLEELQGEKREKIHNVIKEEVMIDFSSIELPEKYLRKLYLLSLMEDTFILNRAELDIPSVLNKAIKGSVSIPRLIEKDNIIVKVFDEELHEVKGSYLDRVIIAPPVVHWDAHIDSMDSFSFRRIEENIYDPPIFLKASKGFLVLTEPPRDLVVMLLKLKRRGEITVTLEGRQIRIPVKFTLILDTKYPERYSGLKFPIRINLPTFDDETFSQVLSKAIGTNVPQEIATTFPQEYKTFLGVEILANLWRKLKERENKSEIELLKEVATIVTGGVI
;
A
#
# COMPACT_ATOMS: atom_id res chain seq x y z
N MET A 1 -7.93 -43.18 0.06
CA MET A 1 -8.85 -42.03 0.21
C MET A 1 -9.94 -42.13 -0.85
N GLU A 2 -11.21 -42.05 -0.43
CA GLU A 2 -12.43 -42.07 -1.29
C GLU A 2 -12.45 -40.93 -2.32
N ASP A 3 -13.32 -41.03 -3.35
CA ASP A 3 -13.49 -40.05 -4.44
C ASP A 3 -13.61 -38.61 -3.94
N VAL A 4 -12.64 -37.77 -4.31
CA VAL A 4 -12.57 -36.36 -3.89
C VAL A 4 -13.72 -35.56 -4.49
N SER A 5 -14.16 -35.91 -5.69
CA SER A 5 -15.19 -35.19 -6.47
C SER A 5 -16.64 -35.52 -6.08
N LYS A 6 -16.86 -36.54 -5.23
CA LYS A 6 -18.23 -36.92 -4.81
C LYS A 6 -18.77 -35.98 -3.72
N PRO A 7 -19.97 -35.39 -3.90
CA PRO A 7 -20.70 -34.65 -2.88
C PRO A 7 -20.79 -35.42 -1.56
N LYS A 8 -20.15 -34.93 -0.50
CA LYS A 8 -20.21 -35.54 0.84
C LYS A 8 -19.99 -34.51 1.95
N GLU A 9 -20.57 -34.76 3.10
CA GLU A 9 -20.20 -34.07 4.34
C GLU A 9 -18.84 -34.56 4.84
N ARG A 10 -17.97 -33.62 5.21
CA ARG A 10 -16.57 -33.87 5.57
C ARG A 10 -16.15 -33.00 6.75
N GLU A 11 -15.06 -33.37 7.39
CA GLU A 11 -14.48 -32.66 8.54
C GLU A 11 -13.02 -32.26 8.33
N ASP A 12 -12.45 -32.72 7.22
CA ASP A 12 -11.03 -32.67 6.90
C ASP A 12 -10.76 -31.76 5.69
N PHE A 13 -11.65 -31.75 4.68
CA PHE A 13 -11.54 -30.85 3.53
C PHE A 13 -12.85 -30.61 2.75
N VAL A 14 -12.87 -29.57 1.93
CA VAL A 14 -13.88 -29.31 0.88
C VAL A 14 -13.21 -28.69 -0.35
N VAL A 15 -13.75 -29.00 -1.53
CA VAL A 15 -13.35 -28.42 -2.82
C VAL A 15 -14.53 -27.63 -3.37
N LEU A 16 -14.29 -26.35 -3.60
CA LEU A 16 -15.19 -25.42 -4.25
C LEU A 16 -14.68 -25.17 -5.66
N THR A 17 -15.55 -25.28 -6.66
CA THR A 17 -15.20 -25.08 -8.07
C THR A 17 -16.06 -24.03 -8.73
N GLY A 18 -15.45 -23.14 -9.51
CA GLY A 18 -16.15 -22.26 -10.43
C GLY A 18 -16.20 -22.90 -11.82
N MET A 19 -17.41 -23.12 -12.33
CA MET A 19 -17.65 -23.78 -13.61
C MET A 19 -18.40 -22.88 -14.60
N LYS A 20 -18.05 -22.94 -15.89
CA LYS A 20 -18.84 -22.36 -16.98
C LYS A 20 -20.15 -23.15 -17.19
N GLU A 21 -21.09 -22.59 -17.97
CA GLU A 21 -22.36 -23.25 -18.28
C GLU A 21 -22.18 -24.59 -19.02
N ASP A 22 -21.10 -24.72 -19.78
CA ASP A 22 -20.72 -25.95 -20.51
C ASP A 22 -20.07 -27.02 -19.61
N GLY A 23 -19.89 -26.73 -18.31
CA GLY A 23 -19.28 -27.64 -17.34
C GLY A 23 -17.76 -27.53 -17.22
N THR A 24 -17.11 -26.64 -17.98
CA THR A 24 -15.66 -26.40 -17.88
C THR A 24 -15.31 -25.83 -16.52
N ILE A 25 -14.38 -26.45 -15.81
CA ILE A 25 -13.84 -25.96 -14.54
C ILE A 25 -12.77 -24.91 -14.86
N GLU A 26 -12.89 -23.72 -14.28
CA GLU A 26 -11.97 -22.60 -14.51
C GLU A 26 -11.41 -22.05 -13.17
N PHE A 27 -12.00 -22.45 -12.04
CA PHE A 27 -11.59 -22.05 -10.70
C PHE A 27 -11.72 -23.23 -9.74
N ILE A 28 -10.74 -23.41 -8.86
CA ILE A 28 -10.70 -24.45 -7.82
C ILE A 28 -10.21 -23.81 -6.52
N LYS A 29 -10.96 -23.93 -5.44
CA LYS A 29 -10.54 -23.58 -4.09
C LYS A 29 -10.68 -24.79 -3.18
N VAL A 30 -9.58 -25.19 -2.56
CA VAL A 30 -9.52 -26.29 -1.60
C VAL A 30 -9.36 -25.69 -0.22
N TYR A 31 -10.25 -26.04 0.70
CA TYR A 31 -10.04 -25.85 2.13
C TYR A 31 -9.69 -27.19 2.76
N ALA A 32 -8.66 -27.21 3.60
CA ALA A 32 -8.26 -28.39 4.34
C ALA A 32 -7.71 -28.04 5.72
N ILE A 33 -7.64 -29.05 6.58
CA ILE A 33 -7.13 -28.89 7.94
C ILE A 33 -5.62 -28.60 8.02
N ASN A 34 -4.86 -28.87 6.95
CA ASN A 34 -3.43 -28.57 6.82
C ASN A 34 -3.01 -28.51 5.34
N GLU A 35 -1.77 -28.06 5.10
CA GLU A 35 -1.19 -27.88 3.76
C GLU A 35 -1.06 -29.19 2.98
N GLU A 36 -0.54 -30.25 3.61
CA GLU A 36 -0.31 -31.54 2.98
C GLU A 36 -1.61 -32.14 2.44
N LEU A 37 -2.69 -32.05 3.24
CA LEU A 37 -4.01 -32.52 2.82
C LEU A 37 -4.57 -31.65 1.68
N ALA A 38 -4.40 -30.33 1.73
CA ALA A 38 -4.87 -29.44 0.66
C ALA A 38 -4.22 -29.77 -0.68
N LEU A 39 -2.90 -30.01 -0.70
CA LEU A 39 -2.15 -30.39 -1.90
C LEU A 39 -2.60 -31.74 -2.45
N ASN A 40 -2.67 -32.75 -1.59
CA ASN A 40 -3.12 -34.10 -1.96
C ASN A 40 -4.54 -34.09 -2.53
N VAL A 41 -5.43 -33.28 -1.96
CA VAL A 41 -6.81 -33.12 -2.42
C VAL A 41 -6.86 -32.43 -3.78
N LEU A 42 -6.08 -31.36 -3.98
CA LEU A 42 -6.02 -30.66 -5.26
C LEU A 42 -5.52 -31.57 -6.38
N GLU A 43 -4.39 -32.25 -6.18
CA GLU A 43 -3.82 -33.18 -7.17
C GLU A 43 -4.81 -34.29 -7.54
N LYS A 44 -5.47 -34.86 -6.54
CA LYS A 44 -6.46 -35.92 -6.74
C LYS A 44 -7.71 -35.40 -7.46
N PHE A 45 -8.18 -34.21 -7.12
CA PHE A 45 -9.31 -33.57 -7.79
C PHE A 45 -9.01 -33.33 -9.28
N LEU A 46 -7.84 -32.79 -9.60
CA LEU A 46 -7.41 -32.58 -11.00
C LEU A 46 -7.39 -33.90 -11.77
N ARG A 47 -6.80 -34.95 -11.18
CA ARG A 47 -6.76 -36.29 -11.80
C ARG A 47 -8.15 -36.89 -12.02
N GLU A 48 -9.05 -36.80 -11.03
CA GLU A 48 -10.41 -37.34 -11.12
C GLU A 48 -11.26 -36.62 -12.19
N ASN A 49 -10.96 -35.35 -12.49
CA ASN A 49 -11.67 -34.54 -13.48
C ASN A 49 -10.95 -34.47 -14.84
N ASN A 50 -9.91 -35.29 -15.05
CA ASN A 50 -9.07 -35.27 -16.27
C ASN A 50 -8.48 -33.89 -16.60
N ILE A 51 -8.16 -33.11 -15.57
CA ILE A 51 -7.53 -31.80 -15.71
C ILE A 51 -6.02 -31.98 -15.60
N HIS A 52 -5.26 -31.45 -16.57
CA HIS A 52 -3.81 -31.49 -16.48
C HIS A 52 -3.33 -30.40 -15.49
N PRO A 53 -2.46 -30.72 -14.51
CA PRO A 53 -2.02 -29.74 -13.51
C PRO A 53 -1.39 -28.47 -14.08
N SER A 54 -0.74 -28.55 -15.25
CA SER A 54 -0.15 -27.39 -15.92
C SER A 54 -1.17 -26.39 -16.44
N ASP A 55 -2.44 -26.76 -16.53
CA ASP A 55 -3.50 -25.91 -17.06
C ASP A 55 -4.06 -24.98 -15.98
N PHE A 56 -3.66 -25.19 -14.72
CA PHE A 56 -4.07 -24.42 -13.56
C PHE A 56 -2.86 -23.78 -12.87
N ILE A 57 -3.07 -22.58 -12.35
CA ILE A 57 -2.08 -21.80 -11.60
C ILE A 57 -2.63 -21.55 -10.20
N VAL A 58 -1.84 -21.88 -9.19
CA VAL A 58 -2.16 -21.58 -7.79
C VAL A 58 -1.93 -20.09 -7.54
N ILE A 59 -3.01 -19.34 -7.29
CA ILE A 59 -3.00 -17.89 -7.07
C ILE A 59 -3.01 -17.49 -5.59
N GLN A 60 -3.37 -18.43 -4.72
CA GLN A 60 -3.39 -18.19 -3.28
C GLN A 60 -3.13 -19.50 -2.55
N LYS A 61 -2.30 -19.46 -1.51
CA LYS A 61 -2.16 -20.54 -0.53
C LYS A 61 -1.88 -19.97 0.86
N GLY A 62 -2.23 -20.70 1.91
CA GLY A 62 -1.94 -20.32 3.30
C GLY A 62 -3.14 -20.45 4.22
N MET A 63 -2.99 -19.98 5.45
CA MET A 63 -4.06 -20.04 6.46
C MET A 63 -5.10 -18.93 6.20
N GLU A 64 -6.36 -19.32 6.11
CA GLU A 64 -7.51 -18.42 5.99
C GLU A 64 -8.34 -18.46 7.28
N SER A 65 -8.66 -17.29 7.82
CA SER A 65 -9.55 -17.17 8.97
C SER A 65 -10.97 -17.61 8.60
N ILE A 66 -11.54 -18.50 9.40
CA ILE A 66 -12.92 -18.98 9.30
C ILE A 66 -13.74 -18.58 10.53
N LYS A 67 -13.30 -17.55 11.26
CA LYS A 67 -13.99 -17.03 12.44
C LYS A 67 -15.45 -16.69 12.11
N GLY A 68 -16.37 -17.25 12.89
CA GLY A 68 -17.81 -17.08 12.70
C GLY A 68 -18.46 -18.03 11.70
N LYS A 69 -17.71 -18.95 11.06
CA LYS A 69 -18.26 -19.97 10.15
C LYS A 69 -18.32 -21.33 10.83
N GLU A 70 -19.53 -21.88 11.00
CA GLU A 70 -19.74 -23.25 11.50
C GLU A 70 -19.51 -24.30 10.40
N ILE A 71 -19.75 -23.92 9.14
CA ILE A 71 -19.57 -24.76 7.96
C ILE A 71 -18.97 -23.97 6.80
N ILE A 72 -18.24 -24.66 5.93
CA ILE A 72 -17.82 -24.16 4.61
C ILE A 72 -18.62 -24.88 3.53
N SER A 73 -19.38 -24.12 2.76
CA SER A 73 -20.25 -24.59 1.68
C SER A 73 -20.49 -23.46 0.68
N THR A 74 -21.13 -23.75 -0.46
CA THR A 74 -21.53 -22.69 -1.40
C THR A 74 -22.46 -21.63 -0.79
N ARG A 75 -23.18 -21.96 0.29
CA ARG A 75 -24.06 -21.02 1.02
C ARG A 75 -23.32 -20.14 2.00
N THR A 76 -22.23 -20.61 2.60
CA THR A 76 -21.44 -19.80 3.54
C THR A 76 -20.33 -19.03 2.84
N GLU A 77 -20.04 -19.39 1.59
CA GLU A 77 -19.13 -18.69 0.68
C GLU A 77 -19.90 -17.78 -0.29
N GLU A 78 -20.80 -16.94 0.24
CA GLU A 78 -21.63 -16.03 -0.56
C GLU A 78 -20.80 -15.02 -1.36
N GLU A 79 -19.74 -14.47 -0.74
CA GLU A 79 -18.83 -13.53 -1.38
C GLU A 79 -18.11 -14.17 -2.57
N LEU A 80 -17.60 -15.38 -2.39
CA LEU A 80 -16.96 -16.16 -3.46
C LEU A 80 -17.96 -16.50 -4.57
N SER A 81 -19.18 -16.90 -4.20
CA SER A 81 -20.25 -17.19 -5.16
C SER A 81 -20.60 -15.97 -6.01
N ALA A 82 -20.80 -14.80 -5.38
CA ALA A 82 -21.08 -13.55 -6.06
C ALA A 82 -19.92 -13.10 -6.96
N MET A 83 -18.68 -13.31 -6.51
CA MET A 83 -17.47 -13.02 -7.28
C MET A 83 -17.37 -13.87 -8.54
N LEU A 84 -17.58 -15.18 -8.43
CA LEU A 84 -17.54 -16.11 -9.57
C LEU A 84 -18.69 -15.84 -10.56
N ALA A 85 -19.89 -15.53 -10.07
CA ALA A 85 -21.04 -15.22 -10.92
C ALA A 85 -20.79 -14.01 -11.84
N ARG A 86 -20.08 -12.98 -11.36
CA ARG A 86 -19.74 -11.78 -12.16
C ARG A 86 -18.84 -12.08 -13.37
N ILE A 87 -18.07 -13.15 -13.31
CA ILE A 87 -17.21 -13.61 -14.42
C ILE A 87 -17.84 -14.75 -15.22
N GLY A 88 -19.12 -15.05 -14.98
CA GLY A 88 -19.85 -16.09 -15.70
C GLY A 88 -19.57 -17.50 -15.20
N LEU A 89 -19.01 -17.64 -14.00
CA LEU A 89 -18.77 -18.93 -13.35
C LEU A 89 -19.82 -19.20 -12.28
N ARG A 90 -20.33 -20.43 -12.26
CA ARG A 90 -21.20 -20.94 -11.20
C ARG A 90 -20.35 -21.63 -10.14
N LEU A 91 -20.50 -21.20 -8.88
CA LEU A 91 -19.87 -21.88 -7.76
C LEU A 91 -20.58 -23.21 -7.46
N VAL A 92 -19.80 -24.27 -7.40
CA VAL A 92 -20.21 -25.64 -7.06
C VAL A 92 -19.29 -26.14 -5.93
N SER A 93 -19.77 -27.06 -5.11
CA SER A 93 -18.98 -27.69 -4.05
C SER A 93 -19.05 -29.21 -4.17
N ASN A 94 -17.96 -29.88 -3.82
CA ASN A 94 -17.94 -31.33 -3.61
C ASN A 94 -18.51 -31.75 -2.24
N GLY A 95 -19.10 -30.83 -1.47
CA GLY A 95 -19.58 -31.16 -0.14
C GLY A 95 -19.80 -29.98 0.81
N VAL A 96 -19.88 -30.32 2.08
CA VAL A 96 -19.91 -29.37 3.20
C VAL A 96 -18.80 -29.75 4.16
N LEU A 97 -17.99 -28.78 4.56
CA LEU A 97 -16.94 -28.97 5.57
C LEU A 97 -17.40 -28.38 6.91
N TYR A 98 -17.48 -29.22 7.94
CA TYR A 98 -17.75 -28.78 9.30
C TYR A 98 -16.47 -28.27 9.97
N THR A 99 -16.49 -27.03 10.49
CA THR A 99 -15.28 -26.38 11.00
C THR A 99 -14.92 -26.81 12.43
N LYS A 100 -15.89 -27.37 13.18
CA LYS A 100 -15.73 -27.87 14.56
C LYS A 100 -15.02 -26.89 15.51
N GLY A 101 -15.32 -25.60 15.37
CA GLY A 101 -14.74 -24.56 16.23
C GLY A 101 -13.30 -24.18 15.91
N ARG A 102 -12.74 -24.61 14.77
CA ARG A 102 -11.45 -24.13 14.28
C ARG A 102 -11.55 -22.65 13.89
N GLU A 103 -10.52 -21.88 14.23
CA GLU A 103 -10.45 -20.45 13.86
C GLU A 103 -9.91 -20.22 12.45
N ALA A 104 -9.15 -21.18 11.91
CA ALA A 104 -8.52 -21.08 10.60
C ALA A 104 -8.40 -22.45 9.90
N LEU A 105 -8.38 -22.43 8.57
CA LEU A 105 -8.10 -23.59 7.72
C LEU A 105 -7.01 -23.24 6.72
N TYR A 106 -6.27 -24.24 6.25
CA TYR A 106 -5.37 -24.04 5.13
C TYR A 106 -6.19 -24.02 3.84
N GLN A 107 -5.91 -23.06 2.96
CA GLN A 107 -6.54 -22.98 1.66
C GLN A 107 -5.52 -23.02 0.53
N ILE A 108 -5.94 -23.58 -0.61
CA ILE A 108 -5.26 -23.44 -1.90
C ILE A 108 -6.30 -23.01 -2.92
N THR A 109 -6.05 -21.91 -3.61
CA THR A 109 -6.88 -21.43 -4.71
C THR A 109 -6.10 -21.51 -6.01
N ALA A 110 -6.65 -22.19 -7.00
CA ALA A 110 -6.11 -22.35 -8.33
C ALA A 110 -7.11 -21.89 -9.39
N ILE A 111 -6.63 -21.28 -10.46
CA ILE A 111 -7.43 -20.87 -11.62
C ILE A 111 -6.81 -21.41 -12.89
N SER A 112 -7.63 -21.69 -13.89
CA SER A 112 -7.14 -22.12 -15.20
C SER A 112 -6.35 -20.99 -15.89
N LYS A 113 -5.40 -21.39 -16.74
CA LYS A 113 -4.65 -20.48 -17.60
C LYS A 113 -5.56 -19.76 -18.58
N SER A 114 -6.56 -20.45 -19.14
CA SER A 114 -7.59 -19.86 -20.02
C SER A 114 -8.36 -18.74 -19.31
N LEU A 115 -8.82 -18.95 -18.08
CA LEU A 115 -9.50 -17.90 -17.32
C LEU A 115 -8.54 -16.76 -16.99
N LEU A 116 -7.30 -17.07 -16.59
CA LEU A 116 -6.30 -16.04 -16.32
C LEU A 116 -6.01 -15.21 -17.58
N GLU A 117 -5.85 -15.84 -18.74
CA GLU A 117 -5.66 -15.20 -20.03
C GLU A 117 -6.88 -14.40 -20.48
N GLU A 118 -8.10 -14.90 -20.29
CA GLU A 118 -9.35 -14.15 -20.55
C GLU A 118 -9.45 -12.90 -19.64
N LEU A 119 -9.09 -13.03 -18.37
CA LEU A 119 -9.04 -11.93 -17.40
C LEU A 119 -7.95 -10.90 -17.76
N GLN A 120 -6.82 -11.36 -18.29
CA GLN A 120 -5.70 -10.52 -18.72
C GLN A 120 -5.90 -9.91 -20.12
N GLY A 121 -6.61 -10.60 -21.02
CA GLY A 121 -6.70 -10.34 -22.46
C GLY A 121 -7.98 -9.63 -22.92
N GLU A 122 -9.16 -9.97 -22.39
CA GLU A 122 -10.45 -9.50 -22.95
C GLU A 122 -11.24 -8.49 -22.12
N LYS A 123 -10.81 -8.08 -20.91
CA LYS A 123 -11.59 -7.12 -20.10
C LYS A 123 -10.78 -6.11 -19.31
N ARG A 124 -9.83 -5.41 -19.96
CA ARG A 124 -9.38 -4.11 -19.42
C ARG A 124 -10.53 -3.10 -19.30
N GLU A 125 -11.54 -3.16 -20.17
CA GLU A 125 -12.70 -2.24 -20.14
C GLU A 125 -13.84 -2.68 -19.21
N LYS A 126 -14.20 -3.97 -19.15
CA LYS A 126 -15.34 -4.42 -18.30
C LYS A 126 -15.00 -4.52 -16.81
N ILE A 127 -13.74 -4.78 -16.41
CA ILE A 127 -13.35 -4.75 -14.98
C ILE A 127 -13.19 -3.31 -14.47
N HIS A 128 -12.73 -2.36 -15.32
CA HIS A 128 -12.76 -0.92 -15.01
C HIS A 128 -14.17 -0.41 -14.71
N ASN A 129 -15.22 -0.99 -15.33
CA ASN A 129 -16.60 -0.61 -15.06
C ASN A 129 -17.18 -1.20 -13.75
N VAL A 130 -16.60 -2.27 -13.21
CA VAL A 130 -17.04 -2.89 -11.94
C VAL A 130 -16.33 -2.28 -10.73
N ILE A 131 -15.07 -1.85 -10.90
CA ILE A 131 -14.28 -1.21 -9.83
C ILE A 131 -14.15 0.26 -10.17
N LYS A 132 -14.98 1.11 -9.55
CA LYS A 132 -14.87 2.57 -9.68
C LYS A 132 -13.59 3.03 -8.98
N GLU A 133 -12.51 3.15 -9.74
CA GLU A 133 -11.28 3.77 -9.25
C GLU A 133 -11.53 5.27 -9.10
N GLU A 134 -11.41 5.74 -7.87
CA GLU A 134 -11.57 7.15 -7.53
C GLU A 134 -10.47 7.48 -6.54
N VAL A 135 -9.66 8.49 -6.86
CA VAL A 135 -8.63 9.01 -5.96
C VAL A 135 -8.96 10.47 -5.74
N MET A 136 -9.16 10.83 -4.48
CA MET A 136 -9.43 12.19 -4.06
C MET A 136 -8.48 12.54 -2.93
N ILE A 137 -7.94 13.75 -2.96
CA ILE A 137 -7.14 14.28 -1.86
C ILE A 137 -7.95 15.36 -1.18
N ASP A 138 -8.38 15.07 0.04
CA ASP A 138 -9.16 15.98 0.87
C ASP A 138 -8.36 16.40 2.10
N PHE A 139 -7.99 17.68 2.13
CA PHE A 139 -7.26 18.28 3.24
C PHE A 139 -8.17 18.88 4.32
N SER A 140 -9.50 18.76 4.21
CA SER A 140 -10.46 19.38 5.14
C SER A 140 -10.31 18.91 6.59
N SER A 141 -9.89 17.66 6.79
CA SER A 141 -9.66 17.06 8.11
C SER A 141 -8.23 17.24 8.63
N ILE A 142 -7.37 17.91 7.87
CA ILE A 142 -5.96 18.10 8.20
C ILE A 142 -5.78 19.40 8.97
N GLU A 143 -5.33 19.30 10.21
CA GLU A 143 -5.09 20.44 11.08
C GLU A 143 -3.74 21.11 10.78
N LEU A 144 -3.70 21.95 9.75
CA LEU A 144 -2.53 22.75 9.40
C LEU A 144 -2.91 24.23 9.21
N PRO A 145 -1.97 25.18 9.40
CA PRO A 145 -2.25 26.58 9.08
C PRO A 145 -2.64 26.73 7.60
N GLU A 146 -3.63 27.58 7.33
CA GLU A 146 -4.27 27.69 6.02
C GLU A 146 -3.28 27.96 4.87
N LYS A 147 -2.23 28.75 5.14
CA LYS A 147 -1.17 29.05 4.15
C LYS A 147 -0.40 27.83 3.66
N TYR A 148 -0.29 26.77 4.48
CA TYR A 148 0.31 25.50 4.07
C TYR A 148 -0.70 24.63 3.33
N LEU A 149 -1.93 24.53 3.84
CA LEU A 149 -3.01 23.78 3.18
C LEU A 149 -3.23 24.22 1.73
N ARG A 150 -3.35 25.55 1.50
CA ARG A 150 -3.52 26.12 0.15
C ARG A 150 -2.44 25.67 -0.84
N LYS A 151 -1.21 25.47 -0.37
CA LYS A 151 -0.10 25.00 -1.22
C LYS A 151 -0.17 23.50 -1.47
N LEU A 152 -0.55 22.72 -0.45
CA LEU A 152 -0.69 21.27 -0.54
C LEU A 152 -1.85 20.83 -1.41
N TYR A 153 -2.90 21.67 -1.58
CA TYR A 153 -3.99 21.39 -2.52
C TYR A 153 -3.52 21.09 -3.95
N LEU A 154 -2.34 21.58 -4.37
CA LEU A 154 -1.75 21.26 -5.67
C LEU A 154 -1.46 19.75 -5.84
N LEU A 155 -1.27 19.01 -4.75
CA LEU A 155 -1.08 17.56 -4.77
C LEU A 155 -2.31 16.81 -5.30
N SER A 156 -3.51 17.42 -5.22
CA SER A 156 -4.75 16.85 -5.78
C SER A 156 -4.70 16.65 -7.29
N LEU A 157 -3.79 17.33 -7.99
CA LEU A 157 -3.56 17.15 -9.42
C LEU A 157 -2.87 15.80 -9.74
N MET A 158 -2.31 15.13 -8.72
CA MET A 158 -1.58 13.86 -8.86
C MET A 158 -0.42 13.90 -9.87
N GLU A 159 0.18 15.06 -10.07
CA GLU A 159 1.35 15.26 -10.94
C GLU A 159 2.66 15.19 -10.17
N ASP A 160 3.75 14.90 -10.88
CA ASP A 160 5.08 14.83 -10.26
C ASP A 160 5.43 16.16 -9.57
N THR A 161 5.70 16.09 -8.27
CA THR A 161 5.80 17.28 -7.44
C THR A 161 7.16 17.38 -6.79
N PHE A 162 7.74 18.58 -6.88
CA PHE A 162 8.91 18.98 -6.11
C PHE A 162 8.46 19.81 -4.91
N ILE A 163 8.76 19.38 -3.70
CA ILE A 163 8.45 20.09 -2.45
C ILE A 163 9.76 20.59 -1.84
N LEU A 164 9.90 21.92 -1.78
CA LEU A 164 10.89 22.58 -0.94
C LEU A 164 10.33 22.68 0.48
N ASN A 165 10.68 21.74 1.34
CA ASN A 165 10.09 21.55 2.66
C ASN A 165 10.98 22.09 3.78
N ARG A 166 11.15 23.41 3.82
CA ARG A 166 11.86 24.08 4.93
C ARG A 166 11.03 24.11 6.21
N ALA A 167 9.71 23.88 6.11
CA ALA A 167 8.80 23.76 7.24
C ALA A 167 8.94 22.43 7.99
N GLU A 168 9.67 21.45 7.46
CA GLU A 168 9.76 20.09 8.01
C GLU A 168 8.40 19.43 8.26
N LEU A 169 7.45 19.66 7.34
CA LEU A 169 6.16 19.01 7.41
C LEU A 169 6.30 17.53 7.02
N ASP A 170 5.74 16.61 7.82
CA ASP A 170 5.65 15.19 7.47
C ASP A 170 4.66 14.98 6.32
N ILE A 171 5.16 15.08 5.09
CA ILE A 171 4.38 14.93 3.86
C ILE A 171 3.73 13.55 3.76
N PRO A 172 4.43 12.42 4.00
CA PRO A 172 3.81 11.09 4.02
C PRO A 172 2.60 10.99 4.95
N SER A 173 2.72 11.43 6.20
CA SER A 173 1.62 11.35 7.18
C SER A 173 0.44 12.24 6.79
N VAL A 174 0.71 13.43 6.26
CA VAL A 174 -0.35 14.34 5.78
C VAL A 174 -1.09 13.72 4.58
N LEU A 175 -0.37 13.14 3.62
CA LEU A 175 -0.99 12.49 2.46
C LEU A 175 -1.80 11.26 2.85
N ASN A 176 -1.29 10.40 3.72
CA ASN A 176 -2.01 9.22 4.21
C ASN A 176 -3.36 9.58 4.87
N LYS A 177 -3.40 10.69 5.61
CA LYS A 177 -4.65 11.18 6.22
C LYS A 177 -5.60 11.82 5.20
N ALA A 178 -5.05 12.54 4.21
CA ALA A 178 -5.81 13.31 3.23
C ALA A 178 -6.36 12.47 2.07
N ILE A 179 -5.66 11.41 1.67
CA ILE A 179 -6.05 10.59 0.53
C ILE A 179 -7.27 9.74 0.83
N LYS A 180 -8.20 9.70 -0.12
CA LYS A 180 -9.45 8.93 -0.06
C LYS A 180 -9.69 8.21 -1.38
N GLY A 181 -10.52 7.17 -1.29
CA GLY A 181 -10.96 6.38 -2.44
C GLY A 181 -10.24 5.04 -2.54
N SER A 182 -10.16 4.50 -3.74
CA SER A 182 -9.61 3.17 -3.97
C SER A 182 -9.02 3.01 -5.37
N VAL A 183 -7.98 2.19 -5.47
CA VAL A 183 -7.35 1.82 -6.73
C VAL A 183 -7.22 0.31 -6.83
N SER A 184 -7.23 -0.22 -8.04
CA SER A 184 -6.99 -1.63 -8.29
C SER A 184 -5.59 -1.86 -8.84
N ILE A 185 -4.79 -2.63 -8.11
CA ILE A 185 -3.45 -3.08 -8.51
C ILE A 185 -3.42 -4.60 -8.72
N PRO A 186 -2.58 -5.13 -9.61
CA PRO A 186 -2.37 -6.58 -9.70
C PRO A 186 -1.72 -7.11 -8.41
N ARG A 187 -2.09 -8.31 -7.97
CA ARG A 187 -1.38 -9.03 -6.89
C ARG A 187 0.04 -9.35 -7.32
N LEU A 188 0.16 -9.89 -8.51
CA LEU A 188 1.41 -10.29 -9.14
C LEU A 188 1.39 -9.99 -10.64
N ILE A 189 2.56 -9.82 -11.21
CA ILE A 189 2.76 -9.77 -12.66
C ILE A 189 3.50 -11.04 -13.04
N GLU A 190 2.83 -11.92 -13.78
CA GLU A 190 3.45 -13.12 -14.33
C GLU A 190 3.77 -12.90 -15.81
N LYS A 191 5.01 -13.16 -16.21
CA LYS A 191 5.42 -13.16 -17.61
C LYS A 191 6.55 -14.15 -17.81
N ASP A 192 6.39 -15.04 -18.80
CA ASP A 192 7.37 -16.08 -19.12
C ASP A 192 7.81 -16.86 -17.87
N ASN A 193 6.85 -17.39 -17.09
CA ASN A 193 7.05 -18.09 -15.79
C ASN A 193 7.80 -17.30 -14.70
N ILE A 194 7.99 -15.98 -14.85
CA ILE A 194 8.56 -15.11 -13.82
C ILE A 194 7.45 -14.32 -13.16
N ILE A 195 7.42 -14.36 -11.83
CA ILE A 195 6.40 -13.74 -10.99
C ILE A 195 7.02 -12.55 -10.26
N VAL A 196 6.41 -11.38 -10.42
CA VAL A 196 6.75 -10.15 -9.68
C VAL A 196 5.63 -9.81 -8.71
N LYS A 197 5.90 -9.82 -7.39
CA LYS A 197 4.90 -9.56 -6.35
C LYS A 197 4.65 -8.06 -6.14
N VAL A 198 3.63 -7.52 -6.80
CA VAL A 198 3.32 -6.08 -6.74
C VAL A 198 2.57 -5.72 -5.47
N PHE A 199 1.60 -6.54 -5.05
CA PHE A 199 0.93 -6.34 -3.76
C PHE A 199 1.87 -6.68 -2.60
N ASP A 200 1.69 -5.94 -1.51
CA ASP A 200 2.53 -5.98 -0.33
C ASP A 200 1.68 -5.57 0.87
N GLU A 201 1.55 -6.46 1.85
CA GLU A 201 0.66 -6.27 2.99
C GLU A 201 1.14 -5.17 3.95
N GLU A 202 2.44 -4.86 3.95
CA GLU A 202 3.02 -3.81 4.79
C GLU A 202 2.79 -2.42 4.20
N LEU A 203 2.75 -2.32 2.87
CA LEU A 203 2.65 -1.05 2.15
C LEU A 203 1.24 -0.72 1.64
N HIS A 204 0.35 -1.71 1.56
CA HIS A 204 -0.97 -1.54 0.96
C HIS A 204 -2.12 -1.87 1.92
N GLU A 205 -2.98 -0.88 2.14
CA GLU A 205 -4.22 -1.09 2.89
C GLU A 205 -5.31 -1.71 2.00
N VAL A 206 -5.71 -2.94 2.29
CA VAL A 206 -6.72 -3.68 1.52
C VAL A 206 -8.13 -3.16 1.81
N LYS A 207 -8.87 -2.81 0.76
CA LYS A 207 -10.31 -2.49 0.79
C LYS A 207 -11.18 -3.61 0.22
N GLY A 208 -10.58 -4.49 -0.60
CA GLY A 208 -11.25 -5.63 -1.18
C GLY A 208 -10.30 -6.42 -2.09
N SER A 209 -10.76 -7.56 -2.59
CA SER A 209 -9.99 -8.34 -3.56
C SER A 209 -10.87 -8.84 -4.69
N TYR A 210 -10.28 -8.96 -5.88
CA TYR A 210 -10.97 -9.45 -7.06
C TYR A 210 -10.00 -10.26 -7.93
N LEU A 211 -10.07 -11.59 -7.81
CA LEU A 211 -9.29 -12.57 -8.57
C LEU A 211 -7.78 -12.34 -8.46
N ASP A 212 -7.20 -11.73 -9.49
CA ASP A 212 -5.78 -11.42 -9.66
C ASP A 212 -5.42 -10.00 -9.21
N ARG A 213 -6.41 -9.20 -8.80
CA ARG A 213 -6.24 -7.81 -8.38
C ARG A 213 -6.64 -7.62 -6.91
N VAL A 214 -6.02 -6.62 -6.29
CA VAL A 214 -6.39 -6.13 -4.96
C VAL A 214 -6.93 -4.72 -5.13
N ILE A 215 -8.07 -4.45 -4.48
CA ILE A 215 -8.59 -3.10 -4.32
C ILE A 215 -7.98 -2.57 -3.03
N ILE A 216 -7.20 -1.52 -3.14
CA ILE A 216 -6.44 -0.94 -2.04
C ILE A 216 -6.80 0.53 -1.87
N ALA A 217 -6.54 1.09 -0.69
CA ALA A 217 -6.40 2.54 -0.58
C ALA A 217 -5.26 2.99 -1.52
N PRO A 218 -5.36 4.18 -2.15
CA PRO A 218 -4.28 4.67 -3.00
C PRO A 218 -2.98 4.76 -2.17
N PRO A 219 -1.91 4.06 -2.58
CA PRO A 219 -0.75 3.88 -1.72
C PRO A 219 0.04 5.18 -1.58
N VAL A 220 0.59 5.41 -0.39
CA VAL A 220 1.61 6.44 -0.14
C VAL A 220 2.86 5.72 0.36
N VAL A 221 3.74 5.38 -0.58
CA VAL A 221 5.00 4.70 -0.28
C VAL A 221 6.06 5.75 0.00
N HIS A 222 6.62 5.72 1.20
CA HIS A 222 7.68 6.63 1.63
C HIS A 222 9.04 5.93 1.59
N TRP A 223 10.06 6.68 1.16
CA TRP A 223 11.46 6.28 1.25
C TRP A 223 12.28 7.48 1.72
N ASP A 224 13.04 7.30 2.79
CA ASP A 224 13.89 8.32 3.41
C ASP A 224 15.36 7.95 3.26
N ALA A 225 16.16 8.81 2.63
CA ALA A 225 17.58 8.59 2.42
C ALA A 225 18.41 8.38 3.70
N HIS A 226 17.90 8.79 4.86
CA HIS A 226 18.59 8.64 6.14
C HIS A 226 18.30 7.32 6.84
N ILE A 227 17.23 6.62 6.43
CA ILE A 227 16.73 5.40 7.10
C ILE A 227 16.80 4.21 6.14
N ASP A 228 16.45 4.42 4.89
CA ASP A 228 16.24 3.35 3.91
C ASP A 228 17.44 3.08 3.00
N SER A 229 17.53 1.84 2.52
CA SER A 229 18.57 1.41 1.58
C SER A 229 18.19 1.69 0.12
N MET A 230 19.21 1.91 -0.72
CA MET A 230 19.07 1.94 -2.18
C MET A 230 18.64 0.59 -2.77
N ASP A 231 18.80 -0.51 -2.03
CA ASP A 231 18.35 -1.85 -2.45
C ASP A 231 16.84 -1.91 -2.69
N SER A 232 16.07 -1.02 -2.05
CA SER A 232 14.64 -0.84 -2.27
C SER A 232 14.29 -0.48 -3.72
N PHE A 233 15.26 -0.01 -4.52
CA PHE A 233 15.07 0.30 -5.94
C PHE A 233 15.48 -0.81 -6.90
N SER A 234 15.81 -2.00 -6.39
CA SER A 234 16.25 -3.16 -7.17
C SER A 234 15.26 -4.32 -7.08
N PHE A 235 15.23 -5.19 -8.10
CA PHE A 235 14.50 -6.45 -8.03
C PHE A 235 15.24 -7.40 -7.10
N ARG A 236 14.55 -7.93 -6.09
CA ARG A 236 15.13 -8.90 -5.15
C ARG A 236 14.49 -10.26 -5.38
N ARG A 237 15.31 -11.29 -5.59
CA ARG A 237 14.81 -12.65 -5.73
C ARG A 237 14.38 -13.17 -4.36
N ILE A 238 13.14 -13.64 -4.26
CA ILE A 238 12.60 -14.27 -3.04
C ILE A 238 12.75 -15.79 -3.16
N GLU A 239 12.28 -16.35 -4.28
CA GLU A 239 12.30 -17.79 -4.58
C GLU A 239 12.69 -18.03 -6.05
N GLU A 240 12.63 -19.27 -6.53
CA GLU A 240 12.82 -19.58 -7.94
C GLU A 240 11.76 -18.88 -8.81
N ASN A 241 12.21 -18.04 -9.73
CA ASN A 241 11.37 -17.21 -10.61
C ASN A 241 10.42 -16.22 -9.89
N ILE A 242 10.53 -16.02 -8.57
CA ILE A 242 9.69 -15.09 -7.82
C ILE A 242 10.54 -13.92 -7.31
N TYR A 243 10.09 -12.70 -7.63
CA TYR A 243 10.81 -11.46 -7.35
C TYR A 243 9.94 -10.46 -6.60
N ASP A 244 10.56 -9.81 -5.61
CA ASP A 244 10.09 -8.57 -5.02
C ASP A 244 10.51 -7.39 -5.91
N PRO A 245 9.57 -6.58 -6.42
CA PRO A 245 9.91 -5.45 -7.26
C PRO A 245 10.45 -4.26 -6.45
N PRO A 246 11.14 -3.33 -7.13
CA PRO A 246 11.45 -2.02 -6.59
C PRO A 246 10.22 -1.28 -6.01
N ILE A 247 10.43 -0.48 -4.96
CA ILE A 247 9.36 0.21 -4.24
C ILE A 247 8.50 1.14 -5.10
N PHE A 248 9.03 1.69 -6.19
CA PHE A 248 8.26 2.53 -7.10
C PHE A 248 7.16 1.76 -7.86
N LEU A 249 7.30 0.42 -8.00
CA LEU A 249 6.23 -0.43 -8.54
C LEU A 249 5.16 -0.73 -7.49
N LYS A 250 5.52 -0.73 -6.20
CA LYS A 250 4.56 -0.81 -5.08
C LYS A 250 3.73 0.48 -4.98
N ALA A 251 4.32 1.64 -5.30
CA ALA A 251 3.61 2.93 -5.35
C ALA A 251 2.59 3.07 -6.53
N SER A 252 2.24 1.98 -7.20
CA SER A 252 1.40 2.01 -8.40
C SER A 252 0.03 2.61 -8.13
N LYS A 253 -0.39 3.56 -8.98
CA LYS A 253 -1.61 4.38 -8.89
C LYS A 253 -1.72 5.24 -7.62
N GLY A 254 -0.63 5.39 -6.87
CA GLY A 254 -0.54 6.26 -5.71
C GLY A 254 0.67 7.17 -5.77
N PHE A 255 1.27 7.43 -4.62
CA PHE A 255 2.39 8.34 -4.41
C PHE A 255 3.65 7.59 -3.98
N LEU A 256 4.77 7.93 -4.61
CA LEU A 256 6.11 7.62 -4.12
C LEU A 256 6.71 8.91 -3.56
N VAL A 257 6.82 9.01 -2.24
CA VAL A 257 7.42 10.15 -1.55
C VAL A 257 8.88 9.82 -1.24
N LEU A 258 9.80 10.62 -1.76
CA LEU A 258 11.23 10.47 -1.53
C LEU A 258 11.76 11.64 -0.71
N THR A 259 12.24 11.38 0.50
CA THR A 259 12.87 12.39 1.38
C THR A 259 14.38 12.40 1.17
N GLU A 260 14.90 13.55 0.74
CA GLU A 260 16.33 13.79 0.46
C GLU A 260 17.03 12.76 -0.44
N PRO A 261 16.41 12.24 -1.52
CA PRO A 261 17.00 11.18 -2.32
C PRO A 261 18.27 11.58 -3.08
N PRO A 262 19.15 10.62 -3.41
CA PRO A 262 20.22 10.87 -4.35
C PRO A 262 19.70 11.42 -5.68
N ARG A 263 20.35 12.45 -6.21
CA ARG A 263 19.94 13.10 -7.46
C ARG A 263 19.80 12.12 -8.63
N ASP A 264 20.73 11.17 -8.74
CA ASP A 264 20.75 10.19 -9.83
C ASP A 264 19.55 9.24 -9.79
N LEU A 265 19.05 8.93 -8.58
CA LEU A 265 17.81 8.17 -8.40
C LEU A 265 16.61 8.96 -8.96
N VAL A 266 16.49 10.24 -8.64
CA VAL A 266 15.41 11.09 -9.17
C VAL A 266 15.48 11.16 -10.70
N VAL A 267 16.67 11.33 -11.27
CA VAL A 267 16.87 11.33 -12.72
C VAL A 267 16.43 10.00 -13.35
N MET A 268 16.79 8.87 -12.73
CA MET A 268 16.39 7.54 -13.17
C MET A 268 14.86 7.39 -13.18
N LEU A 269 14.19 7.74 -12.08
CA LEU A 269 12.74 7.62 -11.94
C LEU A 269 11.99 8.52 -12.94
N LEU A 270 12.43 9.77 -13.13
CA LEU A 270 11.84 10.66 -14.14
C LEU A 270 12.00 10.11 -15.57
N LYS A 271 13.15 9.46 -15.89
CA LYS A 271 13.35 8.79 -17.18
C LYS A 271 12.44 7.58 -17.33
N LEU A 272 12.28 6.76 -16.29
CA LEU A 272 11.38 5.61 -16.27
C LEU A 272 9.93 6.04 -16.49
N LYS A 273 9.48 7.06 -15.77
CA LYS A 273 8.15 7.65 -15.93
C LYS A 273 7.87 8.14 -17.34
N ARG A 274 8.82 8.83 -17.99
CA ARG A 274 8.67 9.27 -19.38
C ARG A 274 8.54 8.11 -20.37
N ARG A 275 9.16 6.97 -20.09
CA ARG A 275 9.02 5.75 -20.90
C ARG A 275 7.69 5.04 -20.65
N GLY A 276 7.11 5.20 -19.46
CA GLY A 276 5.87 4.55 -19.05
C GLY A 276 6.02 3.07 -18.70
N GLU A 277 7.20 2.50 -18.87
CA GLU A 277 7.52 1.11 -18.53
C GLU A 277 8.99 0.96 -18.12
N ILE A 278 9.25 -0.06 -17.31
CA ILE A 278 10.60 -0.56 -17.04
C ILE A 278 10.80 -1.88 -17.79
N THR A 279 11.95 -2.00 -18.44
CA THR A 279 12.40 -3.26 -19.03
C THR A 279 13.51 -3.83 -18.16
N VAL A 280 13.31 -5.03 -17.63
CA VAL A 280 14.25 -5.73 -16.75
C VAL A 280 14.57 -7.11 -17.33
N THR A 281 15.79 -7.58 -17.11
CA THR A 281 16.17 -8.97 -17.43
C THR A 281 16.22 -9.77 -16.14
N LEU A 282 15.34 -10.75 -15.99
CA LEU A 282 15.28 -11.66 -14.84
C LEU A 282 15.40 -13.09 -15.37
N GLU A 283 16.29 -13.91 -14.80
CA GLU A 283 16.58 -15.28 -15.27
C GLU A 283 16.83 -15.38 -16.81
N GLY A 284 17.53 -14.39 -17.38
CA GLY A 284 17.82 -14.33 -18.82
C GLY A 284 16.64 -13.95 -19.72
N ARG A 285 15.47 -13.66 -19.13
CA ARG A 285 14.23 -13.27 -19.85
C ARG A 285 13.95 -11.79 -19.69
N GLN A 286 13.53 -11.15 -20.77
CA GLN A 286 13.27 -9.71 -20.80
C GLN A 286 11.79 -9.42 -20.51
N ILE A 287 11.52 -8.81 -19.36
CA ILE A 287 10.16 -8.48 -18.90
C ILE A 287 9.95 -6.97 -19.01
N ARG A 288 8.79 -6.57 -19.53
CA ARG A 288 8.33 -5.18 -19.57
C ARG A 288 7.20 -5.00 -18.58
N ILE A 289 7.37 -4.08 -17.65
CA ILE A 289 6.41 -3.79 -16.58
C ILE A 289 5.97 -2.33 -16.70
N PRO A 290 4.66 -2.05 -16.85
CA PRO A 290 4.14 -0.69 -16.85
C PRO A 290 4.45 0.03 -15.53
N VAL A 291 4.82 1.30 -15.64
CA VAL A 291 5.16 2.16 -14.49
C VAL A 291 4.16 3.30 -14.41
N LYS A 292 3.36 3.32 -13.33
CA LYS A 292 2.35 4.36 -13.11
C LYS A 292 2.27 4.70 -11.62
N PHE A 293 3.03 5.68 -11.17
CA PHE A 293 2.98 6.24 -9.82
C PHE A 293 3.17 7.76 -9.90
N THR A 294 2.80 8.53 -8.89
CA THR A 294 3.11 9.97 -8.79
C THR A 294 4.34 10.17 -7.91
N LEU A 295 5.36 10.85 -8.43
CA LEU A 295 6.60 11.10 -7.69
C LEU A 295 6.47 12.39 -6.87
N ILE A 296 6.76 12.32 -5.58
CA ILE A 296 6.95 13.49 -4.73
C ILE A 296 8.39 13.49 -4.25
N LEU A 297 9.12 14.53 -4.63
CA LEU A 297 10.45 14.81 -4.11
C LEU A 297 10.33 15.79 -2.94
N ASP A 298 10.71 15.36 -1.75
CA ASP A 298 10.70 16.16 -0.53
C ASP A 298 12.14 16.50 -0.10
N THR A 299 12.47 17.80 -0.06
CA THR A 299 13.83 18.25 0.25
C THR A 299 13.90 19.66 0.83
N LYS A 300 14.91 19.92 1.65
CA LYS A 300 15.34 21.24 2.13
C LYS A 300 16.39 21.89 1.23
N TYR A 301 17.03 21.12 0.35
CA TYR A 301 18.24 21.48 -0.40
C TYR A 301 17.97 21.49 -1.92
N PRO A 302 17.22 22.49 -2.44
CA PRO A 302 16.73 22.48 -3.81
C PRO A 302 17.82 22.56 -4.86
N GLU A 303 18.97 23.15 -4.53
CA GLU A 303 20.15 23.26 -5.38
C GLU A 303 20.68 21.90 -5.85
N ARG A 304 20.53 20.85 -5.02
CA ARG A 304 20.95 19.47 -5.37
C ARG A 304 20.21 18.93 -6.60
N TYR A 305 19.03 19.45 -6.88
CA TYR A 305 18.15 19.00 -7.96
C TYR A 305 18.02 20.03 -9.07
N SER A 306 18.96 20.98 -9.15
CA SER A 306 18.98 22.00 -10.19
C SER A 306 18.95 21.37 -11.60
N GLY A 307 18.16 21.98 -12.49
CA GLY A 307 17.93 21.50 -13.85
C GLY A 307 16.88 20.39 -13.98
N LEU A 308 16.41 19.77 -12.88
CA LEU A 308 15.30 18.81 -12.94
C LEU A 308 13.97 19.54 -13.12
N LYS A 309 13.14 19.02 -14.03
CA LYS A 309 11.85 19.60 -14.40
C LYS A 309 10.74 18.78 -13.74
N PHE A 310 10.02 19.43 -12.83
CA PHE A 310 8.79 18.92 -12.22
C PHE A 310 7.63 19.82 -12.65
N PRO A 311 6.46 19.26 -13.00
CA PRO A 311 5.28 20.05 -13.35
C PRO A 311 4.76 20.87 -12.18
N ILE A 312 4.86 20.37 -10.95
CA ILE A 312 4.46 21.09 -9.74
C ILE A 312 5.67 21.38 -8.87
N ARG A 313 5.72 22.62 -8.35
CA ARG A 313 6.69 23.05 -7.34
C ARG A 313 5.97 23.68 -6.16
N ILE A 314 6.14 23.11 -4.98
CA ILE A 314 5.57 23.58 -3.72
C ILE A 314 6.72 24.11 -2.85
N ASN A 315 6.55 25.31 -2.29
CA ASN A 315 7.51 25.88 -1.33
C ASN A 315 6.84 26.01 0.04
N LEU A 316 7.30 25.22 1.02
CA LEU A 316 6.87 25.27 2.41
C LEU A 316 7.97 25.95 3.23
N PRO A 317 7.90 27.28 3.45
CA PRO A 317 8.89 27.99 4.26
C PRO A 317 8.76 27.65 5.74
N THR A 318 9.79 27.95 6.53
CA THR A 318 9.71 27.99 8.00
C THR A 318 8.58 28.93 8.46
N PHE A 319 8.15 28.77 9.70
CA PHE A 319 7.12 29.60 10.29
C PHE A 319 7.61 31.03 10.51
N ASP A 320 6.70 31.99 10.30
CA ASP A 320 6.80 33.31 10.91
C ASP A 320 6.43 33.22 12.40
N ASP A 321 6.74 34.26 13.17
CA ASP A 321 6.56 34.26 14.62
C ASP A 321 5.09 34.03 15.01
N GLU A 322 4.15 34.62 14.25
CA GLU A 322 2.72 34.45 14.48
C GLU A 322 2.29 32.99 14.31
N THR A 323 2.64 32.37 13.19
CA THR A 323 2.29 30.98 12.91
C THR A 323 2.96 30.04 13.90
N PHE A 324 4.23 30.27 14.21
CA PHE A 324 4.96 29.48 15.19
C PHE A 324 4.28 29.54 16.57
N SER A 325 3.91 30.75 17.01
CA SER A 325 3.18 30.94 18.28
C SER A 325 1.87 30.15 18.29
N GLN A 326 1.07 30.24 17.22
CA GLN A 326 -0.21 29.54 17.11
C GLN A 326 -0.05 28.02 17.14
N VAL A 327 0.88 27.49 16.33
CA VAL A 327 1.11 26.04 16.19
C VAL A 327 1.69 25.47 17.49
N LEU A 328 2.68 26.14 18.09
CA LEU A 328 3.24 25.72 19.37
C LEU A 328 2.20 25.79 20.50
N SER A 329 1.41 26.85 20.56
CA SER A 329 0.34 26.99 21.57
C SER A 329 -0.63 25.83 21.53
N LYS A 330 -1.03 25.44 20.32
CA LYS A 330 -1.92 24.30 20.11
C LYS A 330 -1.25 22.98 20.55
N ALA A 331 0.03 22.80 20.24
CA ALA A 331 0.77 21.58 20.59
C ALA A 331 0.94 21.38 22.11
N ILE A 332 1.10 22.47 22.87
CA ILE A 332 1.31 22.41 24.34
C ILE A 332 0.04 22.64 25.16
N GLY A 333 -1.04 23.15 24.55
CA GLY A 333 -2.31 23.46 25.22
C GLY A 333 -2.30 24.77 26.04
N THR A 334 -1.35 25.66 25.78
CA THR A 334 -1.15 26.94 26.49
C THR A 334 -0.90 28.05 25.49
N ASN A 335 -1.34 29.28 25.78
CA ASN A 335 -1.05 30.44 24.94
C ASN A 335 0.44 30.82 24.99
N VAL A 336 1.10 30.77 23.84
CA VAL A 336 2.47 31.26 23.63
C VAL A 336 2.39 32.71 23.15
N PRO A 337 2.93 33.69 23.89
CA PRO A 337 3.03 35.08 23.43
C PRO A 337 4.03 35.22 22.27
N GLN A 338 3.71 36.11 21.31
CA GLN A 338 4.61 36.40 20.18
C GLN A 338 5.98 36.92 20.61
N GLU A 339 6.05 37.66 21.72
CA GLU A 339 7.31 38.15 22.32
C GLU A 339 8.26 37.01 22.71
N ILE A 340 7.73 35.85 23.05
CA ILE A 340 8.54 34.66 23.36
C ILE A 340 8.89 33.94 22.06
N ALA A 341 7.98 33.90 21.08
CA ALA A 341 8.24 33.30 19.77
C ALA A 341 9.47 33.90 19.06
N THR A 342 9.75 35.19 19.23
CA THR A 342 10.94 35.85 18.64
C THR A 342 12.26 35.32 19.20
N THR A 343 12.27 34.82 20.44
CA THR A 343 13.48 34.29 21.10
C THR A 343 13.91 32.93 20.55
N PHE A 344 13.01 32.21 19.88
CA PHE A 344 13.34 30.91 19.28
C PHE A 344 14.13 31.07 17.97
N PRO A 345 15.21 30.28 17.78
CA PRO A 345 15.95 30.25 16.53
C PRO A 345 15.07 29.85 15.35
N GLN A 346 15.38 30.38 14.16
CA GLN A 346 14.65 30.06 12.92
C GLN A 346 14.64 28.56 12.59
N GLU A 347 15.69 27.83 12.98
CA GLU A 347 15.82 26.38 12.77
C GLU A 347 14.75 25.57 13.51
N TYR A 348 14.21 26.08 14.62
CA TYR A 348 13.14 25.43 15.38
C TYR A 348 11.74 25.91 14.99
N LYS A 349 11.63 26.89 14.10
CA LYS A 349 10.34 27.43 13.61
C LYS A 349 9.79 26.56 12.48
N THR A 350 9.59 25.29 12.78
CA THR A 350 9.18 24.23 11.84
C THR A 350 8.20 23.27 12.52
N PHE A 351 7.53 22.39 11.77
CA PHE A 351 6.63 21.39 12.36
C PHE A 351 7.40 20.42 13.27
N LEU A 352 8.51 19.85 12.79
CA LEU A 352 9.40 19.02 13.61
C LEU A 352 9.96 19.79 14.82
N GLY A 353 10.36 21.04 14.62
CA GLY A 353 10.82 21.91 15.70
C GLY A 353 9.77 22.07 16.80
N VAL A 354 8.51 22.33 16.43
CA VAL A 354 7.40 22.40 17.40
C VAL A 354 7.23 21.09 18.16
N GLU A 355 7.31 19.93 17.51
CA GLU A 355 7.21 18.63 18.18
C GLU A 355 8.33 18.43 19.21
N ILE A 356 9.57 18.78 18.84
CA ILE A 356 10.73 18.72 19.74
C ILE A 356 10.52 19.64 20.95
N LEU A 357 10.09 20.88 20.71
CA LEU A 357 9.86 21.88 21.75
C LEU A 357 8.71 21.50 22.69
N ALA A 358 7.61 20.99 22.14
CA ALA A 358 6.47 20.54 22.94
C ALA A 358 6.85 19.34 23.83
N ASN A 359 7.67 18.42 23.32
CA ASN A 359 8.19 17.31 24.10
C ASN A 359 9.15 17.77 25.20
N LEU A 360 10.02 18.74 24.94
CA LEU A 360 10.90 19.34 25.95
C LEU A 360 10.08 20.06 27.04
N TRP A 361 9.12 20.89 26.64
CA TRP A 361 8.24 21.60 27.56
C TRP A 361 7.48 20.65 28.49
N ARG A 362 6.92 19.55 27.96
CA ARG A 362 6.22 18.54 28.77
C ARG A 362 7.12 17.92 29.83
N LYS A 363 8.36 17.58 29.46
CA LYS A 363 9.37 17.04 30.39
C LYS A 363 9.77 18.02 31.49
N LEU A 364 9.84 19.32 31.19
CA LEU A 364 10.14 20.34 32.19
C LEU A 364 8.95 20.58 33.12
N LYS A 365 7.73 20.64 32.59
CA LYS A 365 6.49 20.81 33.36
C LYS A 365 6.28 19.70 34.40
N GLU A 366 6.74 18.48 34.11
CA GLU A 366 6.68 17.35 35.05
C GLU A 366 7.71 17.45 36.20
N ARG A 367 8.80 18.20 36.01
CA ARG A 367 9.94 18.26 36.93
C ARG A 367 10.00 19.54 37.75
N GLU A 368 9.44 20.62 37.22
CA GLU A 368 9.65 21.96 37.73
C GLU A 368 8.34 22.66 38.06
N ASN A 369 8.28 23.27 39.24
CA ASN A 369 7.13 24.05 39.68
C ASN A 369 7.30 25.52 39.25
N LYS A 370 7.36 25.75 37.94
CA LYS A 370 7.47 27.08 37.32
C LYS A 370 6.18 27.45 36.59
N SER A 371 5.96 28.75 36.40
CA SER A 371 4.84 29.22 35.57
C SER A 371 5.02 28.81 34.11
N GLU A 372 3.93 28.72 33.36
CA GLU A 372 3.99 28.26 31.96
C GLU A 372 4.87 29.17 31.07
N ILE A 373 4.90 30.47 31.37
CA ILE A 373 5.75 31.45 30.68
C ILE A 373 7.23 31.27 31.04
N GLU A 374 7.56 31.00 32.30
CA GLU A 374 8.93 30.74 32.73
C GLU A 374 9.47 29.45 32.09
N LEU A 375 8.65 28.41 32.04
CA LEU A 375 8.98 27.17 31.35
C LEU A 375 9.24 27.42 29.86
N LEU A 376 8.44 28.24 29.19
CA LEU A 376 8.66 28.57 27.77
C LEU A 376 9.97 29.34 27.55
N LYS A 377 10.32 30.28 28.43
CA LYS A 377 11.60 31.00 28.39
C LYS A 377 12.78 30.05 28.60
N GLU A 378 12.65 29.11 29.51
CA GLU A 378 13.66 28.10 29.76
C GLU A 378 13.83 27.14 28.59
N VAL A 379 12.73 26.69 27.98
CA VAL A 379 12.77 25.93 26.73
C VAL A 379 13.55 26.70 25.66
N ALA A 380 13.25 27.98 25.46
CA ALA A 380 13.98 28.83 24.52
C ALA A 380 15.48 28.91 24.88
N THR A 381 15.80 29.13 26.15
CA THR A 381 17.18 29.19 26.66
C THR A 381 17.96 27.89 26.41
N ILE A 382 17.32 26.73 26.62
CA ILE A 382 17.94 25.42 26.41
C ILE A 382 18.27 25.22 24.94
N VAL A 383 17.34 25.51 24.04
CA VAL A 383 17.55 25.29 22.59
C VAL A 383 18.48 26.32 21.95
N THR A 384 18.67 27.48 22.57
CA THR A 384 19.70 28.44 22.17
C THR A 384 21.08 28.16 22.79
N GLY A 385 21.18 27.15 23.67
CA GLY A 385 22.43 26.86 24.40
C GLY A 385 22.82 27.94 25.41
N GLY A 386 21.85 28.71 25.90
CA GLY A 386 22.09 29.82 26.85
C GLY A 386 22.47 31.15 26.20
N VAL A 387 22.45 31.26 24.88
CA VAL A 387 22.66 32.51 24.14
C VAL A 387 21.29 33.14 23.89
N ILE A 388 20.91 34.15 24.68
CA ILE A 388 19.67 34.93 24.48
C ILE A 388 20.03 36.33 24.02
#